data_AF-A0A350XH98-F1
#
_entry.id   AF-A0A350XH98-F1
#
_cell.length_a   1.000
_cell.length_b   1.000
_cell.length_c   1.000
_cell.angle_alpha   90.00
_cell.angle_beta   90.00
_cell.angle_gamma   90.00
#
_symmetry.space_group_name_H-M   'P 1'
#
loop_
_entity.id
_entity.type
_entity.pdbx_description
1 polymer ?
#
loop_
_entity_poly.entity_id
_entity_poly.type
_entity_poly.pdbx_seq_one_letter_code
_entity_poly.pdbx_strand_id
1 'polypeptide(L)'
;MKILNTCKVGIALTAAAFLGMTTAQPAAAITFSLSDLGTLGGNNSSATTINDYGQVIGTSSTADGQSRAFFWEKSNGMSDLGTLGGDISAAYAINNYGQVVGTSRNADGQYRAFLWEKSSGMSDLGTLGGNDSSARAINDYGQVVGSSNTPKGQFRPFLWEKNSGMIDLGTVTGGYNTYANAINNLGQVIGDSYIAGESRAFLWEKSSGIIDLGTLGGYYSRAKAINELGQVMGQSNTANSNSRPFLWEKSSGMSDLGTLGGDESYPTAINDYGQVIGMSYTAARQQYIPFLWEKSSGMSDLGTLGGDESYPTDINNLGQVIGYSYIGGESRAFLWEKSSGISDLNNLVWAPGWILNRVVAINNVGQIVGTGLYNGQERAFLLTPNTSKSVPEPSSALAFLTLGAVGAGALAKRQWQQQDASSRN
;
A
#
# COMPACT_ATOMS: atom_id res chain seq x y z
N MET A 1 80.70 -22.21 7.70
CA MET A 1 80.22 -20.82 7.89
C MET A 1 79.64 -20.35 6.56
N LYS A 2 78.33 -20.07 6.54
CA LYS A 2 77.50 -19.41 5.49
C LYS A 2 77.33 -20.13 4.14
N ILE A 3 76.20 -20.09 3.41
CA ILE A 3 74.76 -19.75 3.57
C ILE A 3 74.10 -20.37 2.31
N LEU A 4 72.87 -20.90 2.43
CA LEU A 4 72.00 -21.35 1.32
C LEU A 4 71.66 -20.23 0.32
N ASN A 5 71.39 -20.58 -0.95
CA ASN A 5 70.15 -20.14 -1.61
C ASN A 5 69.93 -20.81 -2.98
N THR A 6 68.77 -21.46 -3.10
CA THR A 6 68.14 -21.97 -4.31
C THR A 6 67.42 -20.83 -5.06
N CYS A 7 67.63 -20.72 -6.37
CA CYS A 7 66.95 -19.74 -7.22
C CYS A 7 65.69 -20.38 -7.81
N LYS A 8 64.50 -19.89 -7.42
CA LYS A 8 63.22 -20.19 -8.07
C LYS A 8 62.96 -19.12 -9.14
N VAL A 9 62.80 -19.54 -10.39
CA VAL A 9 62.31 -18.68 -11.49
C VAL A 9 60.79 -18.61 -11.38
N GLY A 10 60.26 -17.45 -11.02
CA GLY A 10 58.82 -17.16 -11.00
C GLY A 10 58.37 -16.61 -12.35
N ILE A 11 57.38 -17.26 -12.96
CA ILE A 11 56.64 -16.74 -14.13
C ILE A 11 55.62 -15.74 -13.60
N ALA A 12 55.74 -14.47 -13.99
CA ALA A 12 54.75 -13.44 -13.70
C ALA A 12 53.67 -13.46 -14.80
N LEU A 13 52.44 -13.88 -14.44
CA LEU A 13 51.25 -13.64 -15.25
C LEU A 13 50.69 -12.25 -14.89
N THR A 14 50.75 -11.31 -15.82
CA THR A 14 50.03 -10.02 -15.72
C THR A 14 48.59 -10.21 -16.21
N ALA A 15 47.64 -10.29 -15.28
CA ALA A 15 46.22 -10.21 -15.59
C ALA A 15 45.84 -8.75 -15.84
N ALA A 16 45.53 -8.41 -17.10
CA ALA A 16 44.93 -7.12 -17.44
C ALA A 16 43.43 -7.17 -17.06
N ALA A 17 43.06 -6.46 -15.99
CA ALA A 17 41.67 -6.26 -15.63
C ALA A 17 41.04 -5.23 -16.58
N PHE A 18 40.17 -5.67 -17.48
CA PHE A 18 39.27 -4.78 -18.22
C PHE A 18 38.14 -4.35 -17.29
N LEU A 19 38.22 -3.13 -16.77
CA LEU A 19 37.07 -2.46 -16.14
C LEU A 19 36.09 -2.07 -17.25
N GLY A 20 35.14 -2.97 -17.54
CA GLY A 20 33.97 -2.63 -18.33
C GLY A 20 33.12 -1.64 -17.53
N MET A 21 33.17 -0.36 -17.89
CA MET A 21 32.16 0.61 -17.46
C MET A 21 30.87 0.26 -18.18
N THR A 22 30.02 -0.57 -17.56
CA THR A 22 28.63 -0.66 -17.96
C THR A 22 27.96 0.62 -17.49
N THR A 23 27.68 1.54 -18.40
CA THR A 23 26.72 2.61 -18.13
C THR A 23 25.38 1.91 -17.91
N ALA A 24 24.93 1.82 -16.66
CA ALA A 24 23.58 1.37 -16.37
C ALA A 24 22.63 2.28 -17.16
N GLN A 25 21.94 1.73 -18.14
CA GLN A 25 20.86 2.45 -18.80
C GLN A 25 19.86 2.85 -17.71
N PRO A 26 19.45 4.13 -17.62
CA PRO A 26 18.43 4.50 -16.65
C PRO A 26 17.24 3.58 -16.86
N ALA A 27 16.77 2.96 -15.77
CA ALA A 27 15.55 2.16 -15.80
C ALA A 27 14.47 3.00 -16.48
N ALA A 28 13.79 2.43 -17.47
CA ALA A 28 12.71 3.14 -18.16
C ALA A 28 11.73 3.63 -17.09
N ALA A 29 11.51 4.95 -17.03
CA ALA A 29 10.60 5.54 -16.06
C ALA A 29 9.22 4.91 -16.23
N ILE A 30 8.61 4.48 -15.12
CA ILE A 30 7.23 4.01 -15.13
C ILE A 30 6.34 5.14 -15.64
N THR A 31 5.45 4.82 -16.58
CA THR A 31 4.42 5.75 -17.05
C THR A 31 3.07 5.12 -16.83
N PHE A 32 2.03 5.93 -16.73
CA PHE A 32 0.67 5.48 -16.50
C PHE A 32 -0.26 5.88 -17.64
N SER A 33 -1.35 5.13 -17.77
CA SER A 33 -2.55 5.54 -18.50
C SER A 33 -3.65 5.92 -17.51
N LEU A 34 -4.31 7.06 -17.71
CA LEU A 34 -5.42 7.53 -16.87
C LEU A 34 -6.76 7.07 -17.44
N SER A 35 -7.62 6.55 -16.56
CA SER A 35 -9.05 6.34 -16.82
C SER A 35 -9.87 7.25 -15.90
N ASP A 36 -10.70 8.11 -16.48
CA ASP A 36 -11.75 8.82 -15.76
C ASP A 36 -12.85 7.80 -15.40
N LEU A 37 -13.18 7.71 -14.11
CA LEU A 37 -14.20 6.74 -13.66
C LEU A 37 -15.62 7.25 -13.93
N GLY A 38 -15.80 8.55 -14.19
CA GLY A 38 -17.10 9.18 -14.41
C GLY A 38 -17.80 9.61 -13.13
N THR A 39 -19.11 9.85 -13.24
CA THR A 39 -20.01 10.17 -12.13
C THR A 39 -21.36 9.47 -12.34
N LEU A 40 -22.21 9.44 -11.32
CA LEU A 40 -23.59 8.94 -11.39
C LEU A 40 -24.58 10.00 -11.92
N GLY A 41 -24.11 10.89 -12.79
CA GLY A 41 -24.91 11.98 -13.39
C GLY A 41 -24.81 13.31 -12.66
N GLY A 42 -24.23 13.35 -11.45
CA GLY A 42 -23.84 14.59 -10.79
C GLY A 42 -22.44 15.07 -11.19
N ASN A 43 -21.93 16.04 -10.44
CA ASN A 43 -20.67 16.72 -10.80
C ASN A 43 -19.41 16.06 -10.25
N ASN A 44 -19.52 15.38 -9.10
CA ASN A 44 -18.36 14.90 -8.36
C ASN A 44 -18.35 13.37 -8.17
N SER A 45 -17.15 12.80 -8.10
CA SER A 45 -16.90 11.43 -7.68
C SER A 45 -15.58 11.32 -6.91
N SER A 46 -15.50 10.36 -5.99
CA SER A 46 -14.31 10.07 -5.21
C SER A 46 -14.13 8.57 -5.01
N ALA A 47 -12.93 8.06 -5.31
CA ALA A 47 -12.58 6.66 -5.06
C ALA A 47 -12.30 6.44 -3.57
N THR A 48 -12.67 5.26 -3.06
CA THR A 48 -12.33 4.80 -1.71
C THR A 48 -11.15 3.82 -1.76
N THR A 49 -11.23 2.80 -2.62
CA THR A 49 -10.21 1.75 -2.73
C THR A 49 -10.35 0.96 -4.04
N ILE A 50 -9.41 0.07 -4.33
CA ILE A 50 -9.29 -0.80 -5.50
C ILE A 50 -8.89 -2.21 -5.07
N ASN A 51 -9.43 -3.26 -5.71
CA ASN A 51 -8.95 -4.64 -5.53
C ASN A 51 -7.91 -5.05 -6.59
N ASP A 52 -7.33 -6.24 -6.47
CA ASP A 52 -6.28 -6.71 -7.40
C ASP A 52 -6.80 -7.01 -8.82
N TYR A 53 -8.12 -7.07 -9.02
CA TYR A 53 -8.76 -7.19 -10.34
C TYR A 53 -9.08 -5.85 -10.99
N GLY A 54 -8.67 -4.74 -10.38
CA GLY A 54 -8.87 -3.39 -10.93
C GLY A 54 -10.31 -2.88 -10.80
N GLN A 55 -11.09 -3.45 -9.89
CA GLN A 55 -12.44 -2.98 -9.57
C GLN A 55 -12.34 -1.91 -8.48
N VAL A 56 -13.03 -0.79 -8.69
CA VAL A 56 -12.92 0.40 -7.84
C VAL A 56 -14.27 0.69 -7.20
N ILE A 57 -14.26 1.03 -5.93
CA ILE A 57 -15.46 1.51 -5.22
C ILE A 57 -15.24 2.93 -4.72
N GLY A 58 -16.33 3.63 -4.46
CA GLY A 58 -16.29 4.98 -3.93
C GLY A 58 -17.65 5.60 -3.74
N THR A 59 -17.70 6.93 -3.70
CA THR A 59 -18.93 7.71 -3.69
C THR A 59 -19.01 8.62 -4.90
N SER A 60 -20.21 8.84 -5.42
CA SER A 60 -20.46 9.79 -6.49
C SER A 60 -21.78 10.51 -6.28
N SER A 61 -21.81 11.77 -6.69
CA SER A 61 -23.05 12.55 -6.74
C SER A 61 -23.93 12.07 -7.89
N THR A 62 -25.21 11.88 -7.61
CA THR A 62 -26.26 11.65 -8.61
C THR A 62 -26.80 12.97 -9.17
N ALA A 63 -27.58 12.90 -10.25
CA ALA A 63 -28.19 14.07 -10.88
C ALA A 63 -29.16 14.85 -9.95
N ASP A 64 -29.77 14.18 -8.98
CA ASP A 64 -30.61 14.77 -7.94
C ASP A 64 -29.81 15.28 -6.71
N GLY A 65 -28.48 15.25 -6.78
CA GLY A 65 -27.58 15.80 -5.76
C GLY A 65 -27.29 14.87 -4.58
N GLN A 66 -27.78 13.63 -4.59
CA GLN A 66 -27.51 12.66 -3.53
C GLN A 66 -26.11 12.05 -3.65
N SER A 67 -25.57 11.57 -2.52
CA SER A 67 -24.32 10.80 -2.51
C SER A 67 -24.64 9.30 -2.54
N ARG A 68 -24.13 8.60 -3.55
CA ARG A 68 -24.33 7.17 -3.76
C ARG A 68 -23.01 6.43 -3.80
N ALA A 69 -22.99 5.24 -3.21
CA ALA A 69 -21.90 4.31 -3.40
C ALA A 69 -21.87 3.83 -4.85
N PHE A 70 -20.69 3.76 -5.45
CA PHE A 70 -20.52 3.20 -6.78
C PHE A 70 -19.58 1.98 -6.77
N PHE A 71 -19.75 1.16 -7.80
CA PHE A 71 -18.77 0.16 -8.23
C PHE A 71 -18.38 0.44 -9.67
N TRP A 72 -17.09 0.42 -9.97
CA TRP A 72 -16.55 0.63 -11.30
C TRP A 72 -15.70 -0.56 -11.71
N GLU A 73 -15.88 -0.99 -12.95
CA GLU A 73 -14.99 -1.94 -13.62
C GLU A 73 -14.81 -1.53 -15.09
N LYS A 74 -13.65 -1.83 -15.66
CA LYS A 74 -13.28 -1.37 -17.00
C LYS A 74 -14.28 -1.76 -18.09
N SER A 75 -14.94 -2.91 -17.97
CA SER A 75 -15.88 -3.43 -18.97
C SER A 75 -17.23 -2.71 -18.96
N ASN A 76 -17.67 -2.19 -17.82
CA ASN A 76 -19.03 -1.64 -17.65
C ASN A 76 -19.05 -0.18 -17.19
N GLY A 77 -17.91 0.40 -16.82
CA GLY A 77 -17.84 1.73 -16.24
C GLY A 77 -18.42 1.78 -14.83
N MET A 78 -18.86 2.97 -14.42
CA MET A 78 -19.43 3.23 -13.09
C MET A 78 -20.89 2.74 -13.02
N SER A 79 -21.21 1.99 -11.97
CA SER A 79 -22.55 1.50 -11.63
C SER A 79 -22.95 2.01 -10.24
N ASP A 80 -24.19 2.49 -10.11
CA ASP A 80 -24.80 2.81 -8.80
C ASP A 80 -25.07 1.51 -8.03
N LEU A 81 -24.63 1.43 -6.78
CA LEU A 81 -24.91 0.28 -5.92
C LEU A 81 -26.33 0.32 -5.33
N GLY A 82 -27.00 1.46 -5.41
CA GLY A 82 -28.31 1.71 -4.83
C GLY A 82 -28.26 2.02 -3.33
N THR A 83 -29.40 1.84 -2.67
CA THR A 83 -29.58 2.02 -1.23
C THR A 83 -30.49 0.93 -0.68
N LEU A 84 -30.58 0.82 0.65
CA LEU A 84 -31.53 -0.03 1.37
C LEU A 84 -32.94 0.63 1.50
N GLY A 85 -33.31 1.49 0.54
CA GLY A 85 -34.57 2.21 0.50
C GLY A 85 -34.52 3.66 0.99
N GLY A 86 -33.37 4.11 1.49
CA GLY A 86 -33.12 5.51 1.85
C GLY A 86 -32.46 6.32 0.74
N ASP A 87 -31.86 7.45 1.12
CA ASP A 87 -31.37 8.50 0.22
C ASP A 87 -29.85 8.57 0.07
N ILE A 88 -29.06 7.77 0.79
CA ILE A 88 -27.59 7.77 0.71
C ILE A 88 -26.99 6.38 0.92
N SER A 89 -25.83 6.15 0.31
CA SER A 89 -24.98 4.98 0.54
C SER A 89 -23.50 5.34 0.40
N ALA A 90 -22.63 4.63 1.11
CA ALA A 90 -21.18 4.76 1.05
C ALA A 90 -20.51 3.38 1.12
N ALA A 91 -19.62 3.09 0.17
CA ALA A 91 -18.82 1.87 0.15
C ALA A 91 -17.46 2.09 0.81
N TYR A 92 -17.06 1.16 1.68
CA TYR A 92 -15.84 1.26 2.48
C TYR A 92 -14.80 0.19 2.17
N ALA A 93 -15.21 -1.01 1.75
CA ALA A 93 -14.30 -2.09 1.40
C ALA A 93 -14.85 -2.97 0.28
N ILE A 94 -13.93 -3.57 -0.47
CA ILE A 94 -14.17 -4.53 -1.54
C ILE A 94 -13.18 -5.67 -1.40
N ASN A 95 -13.61 -6.91 -1.61
CA ASN A 95 -12.71 -8.07 -1.67
C ASN A 95 -12.38 -8.46 -3.12
N ASN A 96 -11.51 -9.45 -3.32
CA ASN A 96 -11.09 -9.89 -4.65
C ASN A 96 -12.17 -10.67 -5.41
N TYR A 97 -13.30 -10.99 -4.78
CA TYR A 97 -14.48 -11.55 -5.44
C TYR A 97 -15.49 -10.48 -5.89
N GLY A 98 -15.15 -9.20 -5.73
CA GLY A 98 -16.01 -8.07 -6.11
C GLY A 98 -17.19 -7.84 -5.18
N GLN A 99 -17.16 -8.41 -3.98
CA GLN A 99 -18.16 -8.16 -2.94
C GLN A 99 -17.83 -6.85 -2.24
N VAL A 100 -18.82 -5.97 -2.09
CA VAL A 100 -18.64 -4.61 -1.56
C VAL A 100 -19.42 -4.46 -0.27
N VAL A 101 -18.81 -3.83 0.74
CA VAL A 101 -19.47 -3.54 2.01
C VAL A 101 -19.39 -2.08 2.38
N GLY A 102 -20.36 -1.62 3.18
CA GLY A 102 -20.38 -0.27 3.67
C GLY A 102 -21.61 0.06 4.49
N THR A 103 -22.08 1.30 4.38
CA THR A 103 -23.29 1.78 5.06
C THR A 103 -24.28 2.34 4.04
N SER A 104 -25.56 2.04 4.22
CA SER A 104 -26.66 2.66 3.49
C SER A 104 -27.73 3.10 4.46
N ARG A 105 -28.44 4.18 4.12
CA ARG A 105 -29.67 4.53 4.83
C ARG A 105 -30.82 3.64 4.36
N ASN A 106 -31.65 3.16 5.28
CA ASN A 106 -32.89 2.44 4.95
C ASN A 106 -34.09 3.38 4.83
N ALA A 107 -35.26 2.85 4.49
CA ALA A 107 -36.50 3.62 4.33
C ALA A 107 -36.96 4.36 5.62
N ASP A 108 -36.60 3.82 6.79
CA ASP A 108 -36.88 4.45 8.10
C ASP A 108 -35.84 5.50 8.49
N GLY A 109 -34.85 5.74 7.62
CA GLY A 109 -33.82 6.74 7.82
C GLY A 109 -32.66 6.29 8.72
N GLN A 110 -32.56 5.00 9.06
CA GLN A 110 -31.51 4.42 9.90
C GLN A 110 -30.30 3.99 9.06
N TYR A 111 -29.11 4.00 9.64
CA TYR A 111 -27.88 3.55 8.98
C TYR A 111 -27.71 2.05 9.13
N ARG A 112 -27.53 1.35 8.01
CA ARG A 112 -27.44 -0.12 7.99
C ARG A 112 -26.18 -0.56 7.27
N ALA A 113 -25.49 -1.51 7.88
CA ALA A 113 -24.41 -2.25 7.26
C ALA A 113 -24.97 -3.03 6.06
N PHE A 114 -24.30 -2.95 4.91
CA PHE A 114 -24.70 -3.71 3.73
C PHE A 114 -23.57 -4.61 3.20
N LEU A 115 -23.98 -5.65 2.50
CA LEU A 115 -23.17 -6.40 1.53
C LEU A 115 -23.83 -6.25 0.16
N TRP A 116 -23.07 -5.84 -0.84
CA TRP A 116 -23.49 -5.78 -2.23
C TRP A 116 -22.74 -6.83 -3.03
N GLU A 117 -23.49 -7.58 -3.83
CA GLU A 117 -22.94 -8.49 -4.83
C GLU A 117 -23.59 -8.18 -6.18
N LYS A 118 -22.82 -8.28 -7.26
CA LYS A 118 -23.31 -7.98 -8.61
C LYS A 118 -24.56 -8.79 -9.01
N SER A 119 -24.70 -10.01 -8.49
CA SER A 119 -25.81 -10.92 -8.80
C SER A 119 -27.08 -10.67 -7.99
N SER A 120 -26.97 -10.07 -6.80
CA SER A 120 -28.09 -9.93 -5.84
C SER A 120 -28.38 -8.49 -5.44
N GLY A 121 -27.52 -7.53 -5.80
CA GLY A 121 -27.62 -6.15 -5.37
C GLY A 121 -27.28 -5.96 -3.90
N MET A 122 -27.77 -4.87 -3.31
CA MET A 122 -27.50 -4.49 -1.92
C MET A 122 -28.37 -5.30 -0.95
N SER A 123 -27.74 -5.97 0.01
CA SER A 123 -28.38 -6.74 1.08
C SER A 123 -28.06 -6.12 2.44
N ASP A 124 -29.07 -6.00 3.30
CA ASP A 124 -28.93 -5.55 4.68
C ASP A 124 -28.33 -6.65 5.56
N LEU A 125 -27.29 -6.35 6.33
CA LEU A 125 -26.62 -7.31 7.21
C LEU A 125 -27.24 -7.44 8.60
N GLY A 126 -28.24 -6.61 8.91
CA GLY A 126 -28.89 -6.58 10.22
C GLY A 126 -28.22 -5.64 11.22
N THR A 127 -28.58 -5.82 12.49
CA THR A 127 -28.00 -5.10 13.64
C THR A 127 -27.87 -6.05 14.83
N LEU A 128 -27.16 -5.64 15.89
CA LEU A 128 -27.11 -6.32 17.18
C LEU A 128 -28.31 -5.95 18.09
N GLY A 129 -29.46 -5.66 17.47
CA GLY A 129 -30.73 -5.35 18.16
C GLY A 129 -31.02 -3.86 18.36
N GLY A 130 -30.07 -2.97 18.06
CA GLY A 130 -30.31 -1.53 17.95
C GLY A 130 -30.74 -1.10 16.54
N ASN A 131 -30.78 0.21 16.30
CA ASN A 131 -31.25 0.78 15.03
C ASN A 131 -30.16 0.83 13.95
N ASP A 132 -28.90 1.03 14.35
CA ASP A 132 -27.82 1.35 13.42
C ASP A 132 -26.75 0.25 13.35
N SER A 133 -26.17 0.09 12.16
CA SER A 133 -24.99 -0.72 11.89
C SER A 133 -24.16 -0.13 10.74
N SER A 134 -22.87 -0.45 10.73
CA SER A 134 -21.93 -0.04 9.68
C SER A 134 -20.89 -1.13 9.47
N ALA A 135 -20.74 -1.61 8.24
CA ALA A 135 -19.66 -2.53 7.86
C ALA A 135 -18.42 -1.74 7.45
N ARG A 136 -17.25 -2.15 7.91
CA ARG A 136 -15.99 -1.43 7.69
C ARG A 136 -15.00 -2.18 6.80
N ALA A 137 -14.94 -3.51 6.93
CA ALA A 137 -14.01 -4.34 6.17
C ALA A 137 -14.63 -5.70 5.81
N ILE A 138 -14.10 -6.32 4.76
CA ILE A 138 -14.48 -7.64 4.27
C ILE A 138 -13.21 -8.39 3.85
N ASN A 139 -13.12 -9.69 4.13
CA ASN A 139 -12.04 -10.54 3.63
C ASN A 139 -12.48 -11.36 2.39
N ASP A 140 -11.56 -12.11 1.80
CA ASP A 140 -11.83 -12.90 0.58
C ASP A 140 -12.72 -14.12 0.85
N TYR A 141 -12.97 -14.48 2.12
CA TYR A 141 -13.95 -15.50 2.50
C TYR A 141 -15.37 -14.94 2.69
N GLY A 142 -15.58 -13.64 2.41
CA GLY A 142 -16.88 -12.98 2.54
C GLY A 142 -17.29 -12.71 3.99
N GLN A 143 -16.34 -12.77 4.93
CA GLN A 143 -16.57 -12.39 6.31
C GLN A 143 -16.50 -10.87 6.44
N VAL A 144 -17.51 -10.26 7.06
CA VAL A 144 -17.66 -8.80 7.15
C VAL A 144 -17.54 -8.36 8.60
N VAL A 145 -16.78 -7.31 8.86
CA VAL A 145 -16.66 -6.73 10.21
C VAL A 145 -17.02 -5.27 10.24
N GLY A 146 -17.43 -4.79 11.40
CA GLY A 146 -17.78 -3.39 11.62
C GLY A 146 -18.32 -3.16 13.01
N SER A 147 -19.24 -2.20 13.15
CA SER A 147 -19.92 -1.92 14.42
C SER A 147 -21.44 -1.89 14.26
N SER A 148 -22.14 -2.27 15.33
CA SER A 148 -23.59 -2.17 15.40
C SER A 148 -24.06 -1.79 16.79
N ASN A 149 -25.18 -1.09 16.85
CA ASN A 149 -25.81 -0.70 18.10
C ASN A 149 -26.52 -1.89 18.75
N THR A 150 -26.41 -1.97 20.07
CA THR A 150 -27.27 -2.82 20.92
C THR A 150 -28.60 -2.11 21.21
N PRO A 151 -29.62 -2.80 21.78
CA PRO A 151 -30.85 -2.15 22.23
C PRO A 151 -30.64 -1.04 23.27
N LYS A 152 -29.49 -1.03 23.95
CA LYS A 152 -29.11 0.01 24.93
C LYS A 152 -28.31 1.16 24.29
N GLY A 153 -28.12 1.14 22.97
CA GLY A 153 -27.43 2.19 22.21
C GLY A 153 -25.90 2.14 22.26
N GLN A 154 -25.29 1.07 22.77
CA GLN A 154 -23.82 0.93 22.73
C GLN A 154 -23.38 0.38 21.38
N PHE A 155 -22.22 0.84 20.90
CA PHE A 155 -21.57 0.22 19.75
C PHE A 155 -20.82 -1.05 20.17
N ARG A 156 -21.08 -2.14 19.44
CA ARG A 156 -20.38 -3.41 19.58
C ARG A 156 -19.72 -3.79 18.26
N PRO A 157 -18.50 -4.34 18.27
CA PRO A 157 -17.87 -4.89 17.10
C PRO A 157 -18.61 -6.14 16.69
N PHE A 158 -18.81 -6.33 15.39
CA PHE A 158 -19.40 -7.56 14.88
C PHE A 158 -18.50 -8.26 13.87
N LEU A 159 -18.71 -9.57 13.76
CA LEU A 159 -18.37 -10.40 12.60
C LEU A 159 -19.68 -10.91 12.00
N TRP A 160 -19.88 -10.70 10.70
CA TRP A 160 -21.01 -11.23 9.97
C TRP A 160 -20.53 -12.32 9.03
N GLU A 161 -21.25 -13.45 9.03
CA GLU A 161 -21.05 -14.56 8.10
C GLU A 161 -22.39 -14.91 7.47
N LYS A 162 -22.41 -15.23 6.17
CA LYS A 162 -23.65 -15.53 5.42
C LYS A 162 -24.55 -16.57 6.09
N ASN A 163 -23.97 -17.57 6.74
CA ASN A 163 -24.70 -18.67 7.38
C ASN A 163 -25.06 -18.41 8.86
N SER A 164 -24.38 -17.46 9.51
CA SER A 164 -24.50 -17.22 10.96
C SER A 164 -25.17 -15.89 11.27
N GLY A 165 -25.26 -14.98 10.30
CA GLY A 165 -25.66 -13.59 10.53
C GLY A 165 -24.60 -12.82 11.32
N MET A 166 -25.04 -11.76 11.99
CA MET A 166 -24.18 -10.87 12.77
C MET A 166 -23.88 -11.47 14.15
N ILE A 167 -22.60 -11.57 14.50
CA ILE A 167 -22.08 -12.11 15.75
C ILE A 167 -21.39 -10.96 16.51
N ASP A 168 -21.79 -10.70 17.75
CA ASP A 168 -21.10 -9.77 18.65
C ASP A 168 -19.72 -10.36 19.05
N LEU A 169 -18.64 -9.62 18.80
CA LEU A 169 -17.29 -10.07 19.15
C LEU A 169 -16.93 -9.80 20.63
N GLY A 170 -17.78 -9.07 21.35
CA GLY A 170 -17.58 -8.65 22.73
C GLY A 170 -16.83 -7.32 22.84
N THR A 171 -16.29 -7.04 24.02
CA THR A 171 -15.47 -5.84 24.28
C THR A 171 -14.20 -6.23 25.03
N VAL A 172 -13.18 -5.38 24.99
CA VAL A 172 -12.13 -5.42 26.02
C VAL A 172 -12.80 -5.21 27.38
N THR A 173 -12.31 -5.84 28.45
CA THR A 173 -12.90 -5.73 29.79
C THR A 173 -13.04 -4.26 30.21
N GLY A 174 -14.26 -3.84 30.57
CA GLY A 174 -14.58 -2.45 30.90
C GLY A 174 -14.88 -1.53 29.70
N GLY A 175 -14.79 -2.06 28.48
CA GLY A 175 -15.13 -1.35 27.23
C GLY A 175 -16.61 -1.01 27.11
N TYR A 176 -16.90 0.22 26.71
CA TYR A 176 -18.28 0.69 26.50
C TYR A 176 -18.66 0.73 25.03
N ASN A 177 -17.93 1.49 24.21
CA ASN A 177 -18.07 1.48 22.76
C ASN A 177 -16.86 0.78 22.17
N THR A 178 -17.08 -0.14 21.25
CA THR A 178 -16.01 -0.93 20.65
C THR A 178 -16.30 -1.12 19.17
N TYR A 179 -15.27 -1.00 18.33
CA TYR A 179 -15.38 -0.97 16.87
C TYR A 179 -14.39 -1.95 16.25
N ALA A 180 -14.84 -2.76 15.28
CA ALA A 180 -13.95 -3.53 14.43
C ALA A 180 -13.58 -2.72 13.19
N ASN A 181 -12.28 -2.63 12.90
CA ASN A 181 -11.73 -1.76 11.87
C ASN A 181 -11.21 -2.53 10.66
N ALA A 182 -10.63 -3.71 10.85
CA ALA A 182 -10.10 -4.55 9.76
C ALA A 182 -10.16 -6.04 10.10
N ILE A 183 -10.09 -6.87 9.06
CA ILE A 183 -10.06 -8.33 9.11
C ILE A 183 -9.08 -8.85 8.04
N ASN A 184 -8.28 -9.87 8.35
CA ASN A 184 -7.45 -10.57 7.36
C ASN A 184 -8.09 -11.90 6.89
N ASN A 185 -7.47 -12.59 5.94
CA ASN A 185 -7.99 -13.86 5.44
C ASN A 185 -7.85 -15.03 6.43
N LEU A 186 -7.14 -14.87 7.55
CA LEU A 186 -7.15 -15.81 8.68
C LEU A 186 -8.38 -15.64 9.59
N GLY A 187 -9.24 -14.65 9.32
CA GLY A 187 -10.41 -14.34 10.13
C GLY A 187 -10.06 -13.63 11.44
N GLN A 188 -8.86 -13.05 11.53
CA GLN A 188 -8.43 -12.27 12.68
C GLN A 188 -8.95 -10.84 12.52
N VAL A 189 -9.60 -10.31 13.55
CA VAL A 189 -10.26 -9.00 13.50
C VAL A 189 -9.55 -8.04 14.43
N ILE A 190 -9.24 -6.83 13.97
CA ILE A 190 -8.63 -5.80 14.81
C ILE A 190 -9.58 -4.62 14.99
N GLY A 191 -9.39 -3.89 16.07
CA GLY A 191 -10.23 -2.75 16.37
C GLY A 191 -9.78 -1.95 17.58
N ASP A 192 -10.66 -1.07 18.05
CA ASP A 192 -10.46 -0.29 19.26
C ASP A 192 -11.67 -0.35 20.20
N SER A 193 -11.38 -0.28 21.50
CA SER A 193 -12.34 -0.32 22.59
C SER A 193 -12.14 0.88 23.52
N TYR A 194 -13.20 1.67 23.72
CA TYR A 194 -13.19 2.83 24.61
C TYR A 194 -13.52 2.40 26.04
N ILE A 195 -12.60 2.67 26.98
CA ILE A 195 -12.68 2.26 28.38
C ILE A 195 -12.49 3.50 29.25
N ALA A 196 -13.56 4.04 29.85
CA ALA A 196 -13.51 5.10 30.88
C ALA A 196 -12.38 6.16 30.74
N GLY A 197 -12.33 6.88 29.60
CA GLY A 197 -11.32 7.92 29.32
C GLY A 197 -10.06 7.42 28.58
N GLU A 198 -10.01 6.13 28.27
CA GLU A 198 -8.93 5.45 27.58
C GLU A 198 -9.40 4.79 26.28
N SER A 199 -8.45 4.41 25.43
CA SER A 199 -8.67 3.58 24.24
C SER A 199 -7.70 2.41 24.25
N ARG A 200 -8.18 1.22 23.90
CA ARG A 200 -7.37 0.00 23.75
C ARG A 200 -7.54 -0.61 22.37
N ALA A 201 -6.44 -0.80 21.68
CA ALA A 201 -6.37 -1.64 20.51
C ALA A 201 -6.62 -3.10 20.90
N PHE A 202 -7.38 -3.83 20.09
CA PHE A 202 -7.60 -5.26 20.30
C PHE A 202 -7.36 -6.07 19.03
N LEU A 203 -7.07 -7.35 19.23
CA LEU A 203 -7.16 -8.42 18.25
C LEU A 203 -8.24 -9.39 18.73
N TRP A 204 -9.10 -9.86 17.84
CA TRP A 204 -10.05 -10.92 18.09
C TRP A 204 -9.72 -12.11 17.22
N GLU A 205 -9.72 -13.30 17.81
CA GLU A 205 -9.67 -14.57 17.08
C GLU A 205 -10.80 -15.47 17.59
N LYS A 206 -11.38 -16.28 16.69
CA LYS A 206 -12.49 -17.18 17.06
C LYS A 206 -12.16 -18.14 18.20
N SER A 207 -10.89 -18.53 18.35
CA SER A 207 -10.42 -19.47 19.38
C SER A 207 -10.13 -18.83 20.74
N SER A 208 -9.83 -17.52 20.79
CA SER A 208 -9.36 -16.82 21.99
C SER A 208 -10.25 -15.67 22.42
N GLY A 209 -11.19 -15.24 21.57
CA GLY A 209 -11.99 -14.04 21.79
C GLY A 209 -11.15 -12.77 21.64
N ILE A 210 -11.54 -11.70 22.35
CA ILE A 210 -10.82 -10.43 22.35
C ILE A 210 -9.55 -10.53 23.19
N ILE A 211 -8.44 -10.12 22.59
CA ILE A 211 -7.11 -9.94 23.17
C ILE A 211 -6.82 -8.43 23.20
N ASP A 212 -6.63 -7.87 24.39
CA ASP A 212 -6.12 -6.50 24.54
C ASP A 212 -4.64 -6.44 24.13
N LEU A 213 -4.29 -5.54 23.21
CA LEU A 213 -2.92 -5.38 22.72
C LEU A 213 -2.06 -4.51 23.64
N GLY A 214 -2.67 -3.84 24.62
CA GLY A 214 -2.00 -2.94 25.55
C GLY A 214 -1.68 -1.58 24.95
N THR A 215 -0.72 -0.88 25.56
CA THR A 215 -0.22 0.45 25.14
C THR A 215 1.31 0.49 25.25
N LEU A 216 1.94 1.56 24.77
CA LEU A 216 3.37 1.82 24.94
C LEU A 216 3.68 2.53 26.29
N GLY A 217 2.80 2.34 27.27
CA GLY A 217 2.89 2.94 28.61
C GLY A 217 1.96 4.13 28.85
N GLY A 218 1.26 4.62 27.83
CA GLY A 218 0.21 5.65 27.95
C GLY A 218 -1.21 5.07 28.07
N TYR A 219 -2.22 5.92 27.89
CA TYR A 219 -3.65 5.59 28.06
C TYR A 219 -4.39 5.28 26.75
N TYR A 220 -3.69 5.31 25.62
CA TYR A 220 -4.30 5.24 24.30
C TYR A 220 -3.56 4.25 23.43
N SER A 221 -4.29 3.34 22.81
CA SER A 221 -3.89 2.61 21.62
C SER A 221 -5.07 2.41 20.67
N ARG A 222 -4.78 2.35 19.37
CA ARG A 222 -5.73 1.99 18.31
C ARG A 222 -5.04 1.14 17.25
N ALA A 223 -5.66 0.02 16.87
CA ALA A 223 -5.23 -0.76 15.73
C ALA A 223 -5.80 -0.16 14.44
N LYS A 224 -4.95 0.05 13.44
CA LYS A 224 -5.33 0.63 12.14
C LYS A 224 -5.41 -0.41 11.03
N ALA A 225 -4.48 -1.36 11.00
CA ALA A 225 -4.40 -2.38 9.96
C ALA A 225 -3.84 -3.69 10.50
N ILE A 226 -4.16 -4.77 9.80
CA ILE A 226 -3.61 -6.11 10.02
C ILE A 226 -3.25 -6.69 8.65
N ASN A 227 -2.07 -7.31 8.54
CA ASN A 227 -1.64 -7.98 7.31
C ASN A 227 -1.91 -9.50 7.37
N GLU A 228 -1.62 -10.21 6.28
CA GLU A 228 -1.85 -11.66 6.18
C GLU A 228 -0.90 -12.51 7.04
N LEU A 229 0.16 -11.90 7.61
CA LEU A 229 1.01 -12.54 8.62
C LEU A 229 0.43 -12.42 10.04
N GLY A 230 -0.70 -11.75 10.21
CA GLY A 230 -1.31 -11.48 11.52
C GLY A 230 -0.59 -10.41 12.34
N GLN A 231 0.24 -9.59 11.68
CA GLN A 231 0.90 -8.46 12.32
C GLN A 231 -0.07 -7.27 12.36
N VAL A 232 -0.23 -6.67 13.54
CA VAL A 232 -1.15 -5.56 13.75
C VAL A 232 -0.38 -4.26 13.81
N MET A 233 -0.65 -3.36 12.88
CA MET A 233 -0.11 -2.01 12.89
C MET A 233 -1.12 -1.06 13.53
N GLY A 234 -0.62 -0.16 14.38
CA GLY A 234 -1.47 0.86 14.98
C GLY A 234 -0.69 2.00 15.62
N GLN A 235 -1.41 2.86 16.32
CA GLN A 235 -0.86 3.99 17.05
C GLN A 235 -1.06 3.77 18.55
N SER A 236 -0.08 4.16 19.35
CA SER A 236 -0.13 4.04 20.80
C SER A 236 0.59 5.21 21.46
N ASN A 237 0.11 5.65 22.62
CA ASN A 237 0.80 6.65 23.41
C ASN A 237 1.86 6.00 24.31
N THR A 238 3.01 6.65 24.38
CA THR A 238 4.06 6.37 25.34
C THR A 238 3.71 6.95 26.72
N ALA A 239 4.50 6.62 27.75
CA ALA A 239 4.28 7.12 29.11
C ALA A 239 4.31 8.66 29.25
N ASN A 240 4.99 9.36 28.32
CA ASN A 240 5.00 10.83 28.25
C ASN A 240 3.90 11.40 27.33
N SER A 241 2.89 10.60 26.95
CA SER A 241 1.75 10.97 26.09
C SER A 241 2.06 11.26 24.63
N ASN A 242 3.30 11.07 24.17
CA ASN A 242 3.64 11.21 22.75
C ASN A 242 3.02 10.08 21.91
N SER A 243 2.63 10.37 20.68
CA SER A 243 2.17 9.35 19.74
C SER A 243 3.32 8.56 19.09
N ARG A 244 3.21 7.22 19.06
CA ARG A 244 4.12 6.34 18.32
C ARG A 244 3.34 5.32 17.47
N PRO A 245 3.81 4.97 16.26
CA PRO A 245 3.42 3.77 15.57
C PRO A 245 3.93 2.55 16.33
N PHE A 246 3.11 1.52 16.38
CA PHE A 246 3.50 0.21 16.85
C PHE A 246 3.29 -0.85 15.78
N LEU A 247 4.08 -1.92 15.87
CA LEU A 247 3.80 -3.21 15.25
C LEU A 247 3.64 -4.25 16.37
N TRP A 248 2.50 -4.91 16.41
CA TRP A 248 2.22 -5.98 17.36
C TRP A 248 2.30 -7.33 16.65
N GLU A 249 3.03 -8.26 17.25
CA GLU A 249 3.09 -9.66 16.81
C GLU A 249 2.77 -10.55 18.01
N LYS A 250 2.03 -11.64 17.81
CA LYS A 250 1.60 -12.53 18.91
C LYS A 250 2.77 -13.07 19.75
N SER A 251 3.93 -13.26 19.14
CA SER A 251 5.15 -13.76 19.79
C SER A 251 5.91 -12.74 20.62
N SER A 252 5.78 -11.45 20.31
CA SER A 252 6.61 -10.38 20.91
C SER A 252 5.81 -9.25 21.55
N GLY A 253 4.49 -9.23 21.37
CA GLY A 253 3.65 -8.13 21.80
C GLY A 253 3.89 -6.86 20.99
N MET A 254 3.54 -5.72 21.59
CA MET A 254 3.63 -4.39 20.97
C MET A 254 5.09 -3.91 20.90
N SER A 255 5.57 -3.58 19.70
CA SER A 255 6.88 -2.98 19.46
C SER A 255 6.72 -1.54 18.99
N ASP A 256 7.43 -0.59 19.62
CA ASP A 256 7.53 0.80 19.17
C ASP A 256 8.41 0.88 17.91
N LEU A 257 7.94 1.55 16.85
CA LEU A 257 8.70 1.70 15.60
C LEU A 257 9.58 2.97 15.57
N GLY A 258 9.46 3.84 16.58
CA GLY A 258 10.29 5.03 16.76
C GLY A 258 9.83 6.27 16.00
N THR A 259 10.76 7.19 15.77
CA THR A 259 10.55 8.46 15.05
C THR A 259 11.75 8.76 14.12
N LEU A 260 11.63 9.77 13.26
CA LEU A 260 12.75 10.35 12.50
C LEU A 260 13.49 11.42 13.32
N GLY A 261 13.63 11.18 14.62
CA GLY A 261 14.32 12.06 15.57
C GLY A 261 13.47 13.12 16.25
N GLY A 262 12.20 13.31 15.83
CA GLY A 262 11.25 14.18 16.53
C GLY A 262 10.48 13.47 17.65
N ASP A 263 9.50 14.18 18.21
CA ASP A 263 8.76 13.72 19.39
C ASP A 263 7.56 12.84 19.11
N GLU A 264 7.02 12.82 17.88
CA GLU A 264 5.85 11.99 17.50
C GLU A 264 5.94 11.44 16.08
N SER A 265 5.21 10.34 15.87
CA SER A 265 5.03 9.69 14.58
C SER A 265 3.68 8.96 14.53
N TYR A 266 3.19 8.75 13.32
CA TYR A 266 1.86 8.20 13.05
C TYR A 266 1.93 7.25 11.85
N PRO A 267 1.42 6.02 11.95
CA PRO A 267 1.42 5.12 10.81
C PRO A 267 0.17 5.32 9.95
N THR A 268 0.31 4.97 8.67
CA THR A 268 -0.79 5.00 7.69
C THR A 268 -1.17 3.60 7.21
N ALA A 269 -0.22 2.82 6.71
CA ALA A 269 -0.48 1.51 6.10
C ALA A 269 0.66 0.51 6.36
N ILE A 270 0.35 -0.78 6.16
CA ILE A 270 1.28 -1.90 6.26
C ILE A 270 1.02 -2.86 5.09
N ASN A 271 2.07 -3.43 4.51
CA ASN A 271 1.94 -4.49 3.50
C ASN A 271 2.20 -5.89 4.09
N ASP A 272 2.04 -6.94 3.29
CA ASP A 272 2.18 -8.34 3.74
C ASP A 272 3.64 -8.75 3.99
N TYR A 273 4.60 -7.89 3.63
CA TYR A 273 6.01 -8.05 3.99
C TYR A 273 6.37 -7.37 5.33
N GLY A 274 5.38 -6.79 6.02
CA GLY A 274 5.56 -6.14 7.31
C GLY A 274 6.24 -4.77 7.21
N GLN A 275 6.27 -4.15 6.03
CA GLN A 275 6.76 -2.80 5.85
C GLN A 275 5.66 -1.81 6.22
N VAL A 276 5.98 -0.84 7.08
CA VAL A 276 5.02 0.15 7.59
C VAL A 276 5.37 1.52 7.06
N ILE A 277 4.39 2.22 6.50
CA ILE A 277 4.54 3.63 6.13
C ILE A 277 3.79 4.54 7.09
N GLY A 278 4.20 5.80 7.13
CA GLY A 278 3.51 6.81 7.92
C GLY A 278 4.21 8.16 7.86
N MET A 279 3.92 8.99 8.84
CA MET A 279 4.51 10.31 9.00
C MET A 279 5.24 10.42 10.32
N SER A 280 6.31 11.19 10.35
CA SER A 280 7.15 11.39 11.52
C SER A 280 7.55 12.85 11.63
N TYR A 281 7.55 13.39 12.85
CA TYR A 281 8.27 14.65 13.10
C TYR A 281 9.77 14.40 13.08
N THR A 282 10.52 15.42 12.68
CA THR A 282 11.99 15.40 12.73
C THR A 282 12.50 16.29 13.84
N ALA A 283 13.74 16.05 14.31
CA ALA A 283 14.36 16.87 15.35
C ALA A 283 14.50 18.36 14.95
N ALA A 284 14.59 18.63 13.65
CA ALA A 284 14.82 19.97 13.11
C ALA A 284 13.53 20.69 12.67
N ARG A 285 12.41 19.99 12.49
CA ARG A 285 11.16 20.54 11.96
C ARG A 285 9.94 19.95 12.66
N GLN A 286 9.03 20.80 13.10
CA GLN A 286 7.65 20.43 13.47
C GLN A 286 6.78 20.12 12.23
N GLN A 287 7.37 19.51 11.19
CA GLN A 287 6.70 19.18 9.93
C GLN A 287 6.68 17.66 9.75
N TYR A 288 5.63 17.17 9.10
CA TYR A 288 5.45 15.74 8.83
C TYR A 288 6.30 15.30 7.63
N ILE A 289 7.22 14.38 7.90
CA ILE A 289 8.03 13.72 6.88
C ILE A 289 7.54 12.27 6.71
N PRO A 290 7.30 11.81 5.47
CA PRO A 290 6.89 10.43 5.21
C PRO A 290 8.04 9.47 5.55
N PHE A 291 7.71 8.36 6.21
CA PHE A 291 8.66 7.30 6.48
C PHE A 291 8.23 5.97 5.86
N LEU A 292 9.23 5.12 5.58
CA LEU A 292 9.10 3.67 5.43
C LEU A 292 9.88 3.00 6.56
N TRP A 293 9.23 2.15 7.33
CA TRP A 293 9.85 1.33 8.36
C TRP A 293 9.99 -0.10 7.88
N GLU A 294 11.20 -0.65 8.00
CA GLU A 294 11.48 -2.05 7.78
C GLU A 294 12.15 -2.63 9.04
N LYS A 295 11.84 -3.87 9.40
CA LYS A 295 12.38 -4.52 10.62
C LYS A 295 13.92 -4.56 10.64
N SER A 296 14.56 -4.62 9.47
CA SER A 296 16.01 -4.69 9.31
C SER A 296 16.73 -3.35 9.40
N SER A 297 16.05 -2.24 9.08
CA SER A 297 16.68 -0.91 8.95
C SER A 297 16.04 0.18 9.81
N GLY A 298 14.90 -0.07 10.43
CA GLY A 298 14.11 0.95 11.11
C GLY A 298 13.45 1.93 10.14
N MET A 299 13.12 3.13 10.62
CA MET A 299 12.51 4.19 9.82
C MET A 299 13.51 4.82 8.85
N SER A 300 13.11 4.93 7.58
CA SER A 300 13.78 5.67 6.52
C SER A 300 12.88 6.79 6.03
N ASP A 301 13.46 7.97 5.82
CA ASP A 301 12.79 9.13 5.22
C ASP A 301 12.54 8.90 3.72
N LEU A 302 11.31 9.11 3.24
CA LEU A 302 10.95 8.97 1.83
C LEU A 302 11.10 10.27 1.02
N GLY A 303 11.29 11.40 1.70
CA GLY A 303 11.43 12.73 1.12
C GLY A 303 10.09 13.38 0.74
N THR A 304 10.18 14.56 0.12
CA THR A 304 9.04 15.33 -0.41
C THR A 304 9.27 15.66 -1.88
N LEU A 305 8.23 16.09 -2.59
CA LEU A 305 8.35 16.64 -3.95
C LEU A 305 8.94 18.06 -3.99
N GLY A 306 9.77 18.43 -3.02
CA GLY A 306 10.40 19.75 -2.89
C GLY A 306 9.60 20.77 -2.06
N GLY A 307 8.43 20.40 -1.56
CA GLY A 307 7.68 21.16 -0.57
C GLY A 307 7.97 20.76 0.88
N ASP A 308 7.23 21.33 1.81
CA ASP A 308 7.48 21.17 3.25
C ASP A 308 6.97 19.83 3.81
N GLU A 309 5.92 19.26 3.23
CA GLU A 309 5.21 18.10 3.80
C GLU A 309 4.79 17.10 2.73
N SER A 310 4.74 15.81 3.11
CA SER A 310 4.23 14.73 2.28
C SER A 310 3.53 13.67 3.12
N TYR A 311 2.40 13.19 2.60
CA TYR A 311 1.44 12.35 3.29
C TYR A 311 1.30 11.03 2.52
N PRO A 312 1.94 9.93 2.98
CA PRO A 312 1.80 8.65 2.34
C PRO A 312 0.44 8.06 2.72
N THR A 313 -0.28 7.51 1.74
CA THR A 313 -1.65 7.03 1.90
C THR A 313 -1.75 5.51 1.86
N ASP A 314 -0.91 4.84 1.06
CA ASP A 314 -0.98 3.39 0.89
C ASP A 314 0.35 2.81 0.39
N ILE A 315 0.56 1.50 0.60
CA ILE A 315 1.71 0.73 0.15
C ILE A 315 1.28 -0.65 -0.34
N ASN A 316 1.76 -1.08 -1.52
CA ASN A 316 1.51 -2.44 -2.02
C ASN A 316 2.63 -3.43 -1.65
N ASN A 317 2.44 -4.70 -1.99
CA ASN A 317 3.42 -5.77 -1.75
C ASN A 317 4.67 -5.68 -2.66
N LEU A 318 4.70 -4.77 -3.64
CA LEU A 318 5.93 -4.45 -4.39
C LEU A 318 6.79 -3.40 -3.68
N GLY A 319 6.34 -2.87 -2.54
CA GLY A 319 7.01 -1.81 -1.80
C GLY A 319 6.86 -0.42 -2.44
N GLN A 320 5.89 -0.26 -3.34
CA GLN A 320 5.55 1.03 -3.95
C GLN A 320 4.65 1.79 -2.99
N VAL A 321 5.05 3.03 -2.67
CA VAL A 321 4.33 3.89 -1.73
C VAL A 321 3.68 5.02 -2.49
N ILE A 322 2.39 5.26 -2.28
CA ILE A 322 1.69 6.39 -2.86
C ILE A 322 1.29 7.40 -1.80
N GLY A 323 1.01 8.62 -2.22
CA GLY A 323 0.52 9.66 -1.35
C GLY A 323 0.39 10.99 -2.06
N TYR A 324 0.41 12.08 -1.31
CA TYR A 324 0.44 13.42 -1.87
C TYR A 324 1.39 14.34 -1.11
N SER A 325 1.94 15.33 -1.80
CA SER A 325 2.83 16.35 -1.25
C SER A 325 2.20 17.73 -1.38
N TYR A 326 2.40 18.61 -0.39
CA TYR A 326 2.04 20.02 -0.52
C TYR A 326 3.21 20.81 -1.11
N ILE A 327 2.98 21.43 -2.26
CA ILE A 327 3.99 22.24 -2.98
C ILE A 327 3.33 23.56 -3.37
N GLY A 328 3.86 24.68 -2.86
CA GLY A 328 3.36 26.01 -3.24
C GLY A 328 1.88 26.27 -2.91
N GLY A 329 1.32 25.57 -1.91
CA GLY A 329 -0.09 25.65 -1.52
C GLY A 329 -1.03 24.67 -2.24
N GLU A 330 -0.51 23.85 -3.16
CA GLU A 330 -1.27 22.84 -3.89
C GLU A 330 -0.86 21.42 -3.46
N SER A 331 -1.81 20.48 -3.52
CA SER A 331 -1.55 19.06 -3.29
C SER A 331 -1.22 18.37 -4.61
N ARG A 332 -0.12 17.60 -4.66
CA ARG A 332 0.24 16.79 -5.83
C ARG A 332 0.50 15.35 -5.43
N ALA A 333 -0.16 14.42 -6.13
CA ALA A 333 -0.01 13.00 -5.89
C ALA A 333 1.41 12.53 -6.26
N PHE A 334 1.97 11.63 -5.45
CA PHE A 334 3.28 11.04 -5.66
C PHE A 334 3.25 9.52 -5.69
N LEU A 335 4.28 8.95 -6.32
CA LEU A 335 4.69 7.56 -6.22
C LEU A 335 6.15 7.55 -5.72
N TRP A 336 6.44 6.75 -4.70
CA TRP A 336 7.78 6.47 -4.25
C TRP A 336 8.13 5.02 -4.53
N GLU A 337 9.31 4.80 -5.09
CA GLU A 337 9.92 3.48 -5.26
C GLU A 337 11.37 3.54 -4.78
N LYS A 338 11.87 2.41 -4.26
CA LYS A 338 13.25 2.34 -3.74
C LYS A 338 14.31 2.69 -4.78
N SER A 339 14.04 2.45 -6.06
CA SER A 339 14.96 2.69 -7.19
C SER A 339 14.98 4.15 -7.65
N SER A 340 13.87 4.88 -7.54
CA SER A 340 13.70 6.22 -8.09
C SER A 340 13.47 7.31 -7.05
N GLY A 341 13.19 6.94 -5.79
CA GLY A 341 12.70 7.86 -4.78
C GLY A 341 11.30 8.39 -5.11
N ILE A 342 10.95 9.52 -4.52
CA ILE A 342 9.65 10.17 -4.69
C ILE A 342 9.54 10.84 -6.08
N SER A 343 8.48 10.49 -6.81
CA SER A 343 8.18 10.98 -8.15
C SER A 343 6.78 11.58 -8.18
N ASP A 344 6.61 12.72 -8.85
CA ASP A 344 5.31 13.36 -9.03
C ASP A 344 4.49 12.64 -10.09
N LEU A 345 3.34 12.09 -9.71
CA LEU A 345 2.48 11.33 -10.63
C LEU A 345 1.98 12.19 -11.79
N ASN A 346 1.86 13.51 -11.62
CA ASN A 346 1.46 14.43 -12.69
C ASN A 346 2.49 14.48 -13.83
N ASN A 347 3.74 14.08 -13.58
CA ASN A 347 4.79 13.98 -14.60
C ASN A 347 4.92 12.58 -15.21
N LEU A 348 4.21 11.58 -14.67
CA LEU A 348 4.26 10.19 -15.13
C LEU A 348 3.06 9.79 -15.99
N VAL A 349 2.16 10.74 -16.27
CA VAL A 349 0.93 10.51 -17.03
C VAL A 349 0.62 11.70 -17.93
N TRP A 350 0.20 11.43 -19.16
CA TRP A 350 -0.38 12.45 -20.02
C TRP A 350 -1.89 12.51 -19.79
N ALA A 351 -2.34 13.48 -19.00
CA ALA A 351 -3.74 13.66 -18.65
C ALA A 351 -4.15 15.15 -18.79
N PRO A 352 -4.38 15.64 -20.01
CA PRO A 352 -4.75 17.04 -20.22
C PRO A 352 -6.05 17.38 -19.49
N GLY A 353 -6.06 18.53 -18.80
CA GLY A 353 -7.20 18.99 -17.99
C GLY A 353 -7.29 18.39 -16.60
N TRP A 354 -6.43 17.41 -16.26
CA TRP A 354 -6.35 16.81 -14.93
C TRP A 354 -5.25 17.44 -14.08
N ILE A 355 -5.55 17.58 -12.79
CA ILE A 355 -4.57 17.75 -11.72
C ILE A 355 -4.78 16.62 -10.73
N LEU A 356 -3.77 15.76 -10.57
CA LEU A 356 -3.82 14.62 -9.66
C LEU A 356 -3.43 15.09 -8.27
N ASN A 357 -4.44 15.41 -7.47
CA ASN A 357 -4.26 16.00 -6.15
C ASN A 357 -4.03 14.96 -5.06
N ARG A 358 -4.83 13.89 -5.07
CA ARG A 358 -4.86 12.89 -4.00
C ARG A 358 -5.08 11.49 -4.56
N VAL A 359 -4.20 10.57 -4.19
CA VAL A 359 -4.34 9.13 -4.40
C VAL A 359 -4.67 8.47 -3.06
N VAL A 360 -5.43 7.37 -3.10
CA VAL A 360 -6.00 6.78 -1.89
C VAL A 360 -5.68 5.30 -1.73
N ALA A 361 -5.48 4.57 -2.82
CA ALA A 361 -5.16 3.15 -2.78
C ALA A 361 -4.31 2.72 -3.98
N ILE A 362 -3.45 1.73 -3.75
CA ILE A 362 -2.63 1.06 -4.77
C ILE A 362 -2.78 -0.46 -4.61
N ASN A 363 -3.03 -1.16 -5.71
CA ASN A 363 -3.12 -2.64 -5.68
C ASN A 363 -1.76 -3.30 -5.99
N ASN A 364 -1.70 -4.63 -5.90
CA ASN A 364 -0.45 -5.39 -6.08
C ASN A 364 0.01 -5.51 -7.55
N VAL A 365 -0.81 -5.07 -8.51
CA VAL A 365 -0.41 -4.91 -9.91
C VAL A 365 0.03 -3.47 -10.25
N GLY A 366 0.12 -2.60 -9.24
CA GLY A 366 0.61 -1.22 -9.37
C GLY A 366 -0.42 -0.23 -9.90
N GLN A 367 -1.70 -0.61 -9.98
CA GLN A 367 -2.76 0.33 -10.31
C GLN A 367 -3.08 1.23 -9.12
N ILE A 368 -3.29 2.51 -9.40
CA ILE A 368 -3.46 3.56 -8.38
C ILE A 368 -4.81 4.24 -8.61
N VAL A 369 -5.61 4.40 -7.55
CA VAL A 369 -6.86 5.17 -7.61
C VAL A 369 -6.81 6.40 -6.73
N GLY A 370 -7.57 7.41 -7.11
CA GLY A 370 -7.59 8.69 -6.41
C GLY A 370 -8.72 9.60 -6.83
N THR A 371 -8.68 10.82 -6.30
CA THR A 371 -9.54 11.94 -6.70
C THR A 371 -8.65 13.07 -7.19
N GLY A 372 -8.92 13.57 -8.38
CA GLY A 372 -8.24 14.70 -8.99
C GLY A 372 -9.22 15.79 -9.40
N LEU A 373 -8.68 16.94 -9.81
CA LEU A 373 -9.49 17.98 -10.45
C LEU A 373 -9.43 17.78 -11.96
N TYR A 374 -10.58 17.55 -12.58
CA TYR A 374 -10.73 17.56 -14.04
C TYR A 374 -11.52 18.79 -14.46
N ASN A 375 -10.85 19.74 -15.13
CA ASN A 375 -11.43 21.04 -15.49
C ASN A 375 -12.13 21.75 -14.31
N GLY A 376 -11.55 21.64 -13.10
CA GLY A 376 -12.06 22.26 -11.88
C GLY A 376 -13.12 21.47 -11.10
N GLN A 377 -13.53 20.28 -11.57
CA GLN A 377 -14.48 19.39 -10.88
C GLN A 377 -13.75 18.21 -10.24
N GLU A 378 -14.18 17.75 -9.06
CA GLU A 378 -13.58 16.58 -8.41
C GLU A 378 -14.02 15.29 -9.09
N ARG A 379 -13.06 14.50 -9.55
CA ARG A 379 -13.32 13.28 -10.31
C ARG A 379 -12.43 12.14 -9.84
N ALA A 380 -13.05 10.98 -9.65
CA ALA A 380 -12.32 9.76 -9.37
C ALA A 380 -11.59 9.28 -10.63
N PHE A 381 -10.35 8.83 -10.47
CA PHE A 381 -9.54 8.30 -11.56
C PHE A 381 -8.87 6.97 -11.19
N LEU A 382 -8.49 6.22 -12.21
CA LEU A 382 -7.62 5.04 -12.13
C LEU A 382 -6.40 5.25 -13.01
N LEU A 383 -5.21 5.13 -12.44
CA LEU A 383 -3.95 5.02 -13.16
C LEU A 383 -3.59 3.56 -13.33
N THR A 384 -3.29 3.15 -14.55
CA THR A 384 -2.78 1.80 -14.85
C THR A 384 -1.35 1.92 -15.36
N PRO A 385 -0.38 1.20 -14.76
CA PRO A 385 1.00 1.17 -15.26
C PRO A 385 1.04 0.75 -16.74
N ASN A 386 1.73 1.54 -17.55
CA ASN A 386 2.13 1.12 -18.88
C ASN A 386 3.30 0.17 -18.69
N THR A 387 3.12 -1.11 -19.00
CA THR A 387 4.27 -2.00 -19.11
C THR A 387 5.13 -1.49 -20.25
N SER A 388 6.33 -0.98 -19.93
CA SER A 388 7.31 -0.71 -20.96
C SER A 388 7.62 -2.05 -21.62
N LYS A 389 7.17 -2.25 -22.86
CA LYS A 389 7.84 -3.22 -23.72
C LYS A 389 9.28 -2.75 -23.73
N SER A 390 10.19 -3.53 -23.14
CA SER A 390 11.60 -3.28 -23.33
C SER A 390 11.83 -3.16 -24.83
N VAL A 391 12.32 -2.00 -25.27
CA VAL A 391 12.84 -1.88 -26.62
C VAL A 391 13.93 -2.95 -26.70
N PRO A 392 13.87 -3.92 -27.64
CA PRO A 392 14.97 -4.84 -27.82
C PRO A 392 16.21 -3.99 -28.07
N GLU A 393 17.23 -4.15 -27.22
CA GLU A 393 18.52 -3.52 -27.43
C GLU A 393 18.90 -3.65 -28.91
N PRO A 394 19.30 -2.56 -29.62
CA PRO A 394 19.87 -2.71 -30.94
C PRO A 394 21.02 -3.68 -30.81
N SER A 395 20.89 -4.83 -31.46
CA SER A 395 21.74 -6.01 -31.33
C SER A 395 23.22 -5.65 -31.11
N SER A 396 23.66 -5.64 -29.85
CA SER A 396 25.07 -5.79 -29.47
C SER A 396 25.60 -7.20 -29.85
N ALA A 397 24.73 -8.06 -30.39
CA ALA A 397 25.03 -9.37 -30.95
C ALA A 397 25.87 -9.37 -32.25
N LEU A 398 26.36 -8.23 -32.75
CA LEU A 398 27.26 -8.18 -33.92
C LEU A 398 28.59 -7.44 -33.71
N ALA A 399 28.84 -6.84 -32.54
CA ALA A 399 30.05 -6.04 -32.30
C ALA A 399 31.27 -6.84 -31.76
N PHE A 400 31.11 -8.12 -31.41
CA PHE A 400 32.19 -8.92 -30.79
C PHE A 400 32.82 -10.01 -31.66
N LEU A 401 32.50 -10.09 -32.96
CA LEU A 401 33.07 -11.11 -33.87
C LEU A 401 34.12 -10.60 -34.87
N THR A 402 34.59 -9.35 -34.79
CA THR A 402 35.62 -8.84 -35.74
C THR A 402 36.97 -8.46 -35.14
N LEU A 403 37.19 -8.60 -33.82
CA LEU A 403 38.49 -8.27 -33.21
C LEU A 403 39.24 -9.46 -32.57
N GLY A 404 38.70 -10.68 -32.66
CA GLY A 404 39.36 -11.91 -32.17
C GLY A 404 40.17 -12.69 -33.22
N ALA A 405 40.05 -12.39 -34.51
CA ALA A 405 40.60 -13.23 -35.59
C ALA A 405 41.87 -12.71 -36.28
N VAL A 406 42.42 -11.55 -35.89
CA VAL A 406 43.64 -10.99 -36.50
C VAL A 406 44.90 -11.20 -35.64
N GLY A 407 44.75 -11.57 -34.35
CA GLY A 407 45.89 -11.73 -33.42
C GLY A 407 46.51 -13.14 -33.34
N ALA A 408 45.75 -14.20 -33.65
CA ALA A 408 46.22 -15.58 -33.47
C ALA A 408 46.91 -16.19 -34.71
N GLY A 409 46.81 -15.55 -35.89
CA GLY A 409 47.43 -16.02 -37.14
C GLY A 409 48.91 -15.63 -37.32
N ALA A 410 49.43 -14.69 -36.53
CA ALA A 410 50.79 -14.15 -36.71
C ALA A 410 51.86 -14.78 -35.80
N LEU A 411 51.48 -15.59 -34.79
CA LEU A 411 52.43 -16.21 -33.86
C LEU A 411 52.69 -17.70 -34.14
N ALA A 412 51.85 -18.39 -34.93
CA ALA A 412 52.07 -19.77 -35.32
C ALA A 412 53.02 -19.96 -36.53
N LYS A 413 53.32 -18.89 -37.29
CA LYS A 413 54.20 -18.96 -38.48
C LYS A 413 55.69 -18.73 -38.19
N ARG A 414 56.07 -18.34 -36.97
CA ARG A 414 57.49 -18.09 -36.60
C ARG A 414 58.21 -19.31 -35.97
N GLN A 415 57.50 -20.39 -35.66
CA GLN A 415 58.11 -21.61 -35.12
C GLN A 415 58.35 -22.73 -36.15
N TRP A 416 57.94 -22.55 -37.41
CA TRP A 416 58.15 -23.52 -38.50
C TRP A 416 59.33 -23.19 -39.44
N GLN A 417 60.10 -22.12 -39.20
CA GLN A 417 61.26 -21.74 -40.03
C GLN A 417 62.62 -21.87 -39.33
N GLN A 418 62.71 -22.46 -38.14
CA GLN A 418 63.98 -22.69 -37.44
C GLN A 418 64.38 -24.17 -37.28
N GLN A 419 63.69 -25.10 -37.95
CA GLN A 419 64.07 -26.54 -37.95
C GLN A 419 64.64 -27.06 -39.28
N ASP A 420 64.79 -26.23 -40.31
CA ASP A 420 65.20 -26.68 -41.66
C ASP A 420 66.54 -26.10 -42.17
N ALA A 421 67.43 -25.61 -41.29
CA ALA A 421 68.71 -25.02 -41.72
C ALA A 421 69.93 -25.47 -40.90
N SER A 422 70.06 -26.79 -40.63
CA SER A 422 71.33 -27.37 -40.16
C SER A 422 71.59 -28.77 -40.72
N SER A 423 71.36 -28.97 -42.02
CA SER A 423 71.92 -30.11 -42.76
C SER A 423 72.34 -29.67 -44.18
N ARG A 424 73.57 -29.16 -44.30
CA ARG A 424 74.46 -29.28 -45.47
C ARG A 424 75.77 -28.51 -45.21
N ASN A 425 76.86 -29.27 -45.34
CA ASN A 425 78.31 -28.98 -45.20
C ASN A 425 78.88 -29.05 -43.78
#